data_AF-A0AAU6AF28-F1
#
_entry.id   AF-A0AAU6AF28-F1
#
_cell.length_a   1.000
_cell.length_b   1.000
_cell.length_c   1.000
_cell.angle_alpha   90.00
_cell.angle_beta   90.00
_cell.angle_gamma   90.00
#
_symmetry.space_group_name_H-M   'P 1'
#
loop_
_entity.id
_entity.type
_entity.pdbx_description
1 polymer ?
#
loop_
_entity_poly.entity_id
_entity_poly.type
_entity_poly.pdbx_seq_one_letter_code
_entity_poly.pdbx_strand_id
1 'polypeptide(L)'
;MASRTSSPLLHPDEREFDLFAVMSALTDPVRLSIVLQLSAGSGMSCGTFGLSIVKSALSRHLRVLREAGVIRQQDEGTLRVNTLRREELDRRFPGLLDLVLKEAPSGS
;
A
#
# COMPACT_ATOMS: atom_id res chain seq x y z
N MET A 1 1.41 -26.72 -19.28
CA MET A 1 2.20 -25.67 -18.60
C MET A 1 1.26 -24.57 -18.15
N ALA A 2 0.89 -24.53 -16.87
CA ALA A 2 0.18 -23.39 -16.26
C ALA A 2 0.46 -23.35 -14.74
N SER A 3 1.74 -23.21 -14.38
CA SER A 3 2.11 -22.86 -13.01
C SER A 3 2.21 -21.35 -12.91
N ARG A 4 1.16 -20.70 -12.39
CA ARG A 4 1.25 -19.44 -11.66
C ARG A 4 0.08 -19.41 -10.69
N THR A 5 0.33 -19.90 -9.49
CA THR A 5 -0.53 -19.73 -8.32
C THR A 5 -0.65 -18.23 -8.03
N SER A 6 -1.59 -17.54 -8.68
CA SER A 6 -2.06 -16.24 -8.21
C SER A 6 -2.94 -16.54 -7.00
N SER A 7 -2.33 -16.62 -5.82
CA SER A 7 -3.10 -16.63 -4.57
C SER A 7 -4.06 -15.43 -4.60
N PRO A 8 -5.35 -15.61 -4.25
CA PRO A 8 -6.31 -14.52 -4.28
C PRO A 8 -5.77 -13.38 -3.43
N LEU A 9 -5.68 -12.19 -4.03
CA LEU A 9 -5.32 -10.98 -3.31
C LEU A 9 -6.50 -10.67 -2.38
N LEU A 10 -6.35 -11.04 -1.11
CA LEU A 10 -7.35 -10.72 -0.08
C LEU A 10 -7.13 -9.28 0.38
N HIS A 11 -8.20 -8.50 0.43
CA HIS A 11 -8.19 -7.15 0.99
C HIS A 11 -9.25 -7.12 2.08
N PRO A 12 -8.94 -6.63 3.30
CA PRO A 12 -9.96 -6.49 4.34
C PRO A 12 -11.06 -5.53 3.89
N ASP A 13 -12.29 -5.79 4.32
CA ASP A 13 -13.38 -4.81 4.19
C ASP A 13 -13.01 -3.53 4.97
N GLU A 14 -13.57 -2.39 4.57
CA GLU A 14 -13.37 -1.12 5.28
C GLU A 14 -13.71 -1.21 6.77
N ARG A 15 -14.72 -2.02 7.12
CA ARG A 15 -15.13 -2.24 8.52
C ARG A 15 -14.14 -3.07 9.32
N GLU A 16 -13.30 -3.85 8.66
CA GLU A 16 -12.30 -4.73 9.28
C GLU A 16 -10.95 -4.04 9.47
N PHE A 17 -10.83 -2.77 9.07
CA PHE A 17 -9.62 -2.01 9.30
C PHE A 17 -9.34 -1.85 10.79
N ASP A 18 -8.18 -2.33 11.22
CA ASP A 18 -7.64 -2.10 12.55
C ASP A 18 -6.66 -0.93 12.52
N LEU A 19 -6.89 0.08 13.39
CA LEU A 19 -6.06 1.28 13.45
C LEU A 19 -4.61 0.94 13.81
N PHE A 20 -4.39 -0.01 14.72
CA PHE A 20 -3.04 -0.37 15.15
C PHE A 20 -2.28 -1.13 14.06
N ALA A 21 -2.96 -2.00 13.30
CA ALA A 21 -2.40 -2.64 12.12
C ALA A 21 -2.05 -1.62 11.04
N VAL A 22 -2.92 -0.64 10.76
CA VAL A 22 -2.65 0.46 9.82
C VAL A 22 -1.44 1.28 10.27
N MET A 23 -1.40 1.72 11.53
CA MET A 23 -0.29 2.48 12.08
C MET A 23 1.02 1.68 12.04
N SER A 24 1.00 0.41 12.45
CA SER A 24 2.15 -0.49 12.37
C SER A 24 2.64 -0.67 10.92
N ALA A 25 1.73 -0.67 9.95
CA ALA A 25 2.09 -0.67 8.54
C ALA A 25 2.71 0.67 8.09
N LEU A 26 2.34 1.81 8.67
CA LEU A 26 2.83 3.13 8.29
C LEU A 26 4.12 3.58 9.01
N THR A 27 4.51 2.95 10.12
CA THR A 27 5.72 3.31 10.89
C THR A 27 7.04 2.92 10.23
N ASP A 28 7.01 2.08 9.20
CA ASP A 28 8.21 1.65 8.47
C ASP A 28 8.52 2.63 7.34
N PRO A 29 9.76 3.15 7.26
CA PRO A 29 10.11 4.23 6.33
C PRO A 29 9.98 3.79 4.85
N VAL A 30 10.19 2.50 4.55
CA VAL A 30 10.04 1.99 3.19
C VAL A 30 8.56 1.92 2.83
N ARG A 31 7.72 1.41 3.74
CA ARG A 31 6.26 1.36 3.55
C ARG A 31 5.66 2.77 3.45
N LEU A 32 6.12 3.70 4.27
CA LEU A 32 5.71 5.09 4.20
C LEU A 32 6.10 5.74 2.87
N SER A 33 7.31 5.46 2.37
CA SER A 33 7.74 5.94 1.04
C SER A 33 6.85 5.40 -0.09
N ILE A 34 6.45 4.12 -0.01
CA ILE A 34 5.49 3.51 -0.96
C ILE A 34 4.15 4.26 -0.91
N VAL A 35 3.63 4.50 0.29
CA VAL A 35 2.36 5.20 0.50
C VAL A 35 2.42 6.65 0.01
N LEU A 36 3.52 7.36 0.26
CA LEU A 36 3.76 8.71 -0.25
C LEU A 36 3.72 8.75 -1.79
N GLN A 37 4.46 7.84 -2.45
CA GLN A 37 4.43 7.76 -3.90
C GLN A 37 3.02 7.42 -4.41
N LEU A 38 2.28 6.54 -3.73
CA LEU A 38 0.90 6.19 -4.09
C LEU A 38 -0.10 7.33 -3.83
N SER A 39 0.19 8.21 -2.87
CA SER A 39 -0.65 9.37 -2.56
C SER A 39 -0.58 10.47 -3.62
N ALA A 40 0.50 10.50 -4.41
CA ALA A 40 0.74 11.48 -5.46
C ALA A 40 0.19 11.06 -6.84
N GLY A 41 -0.32 9.83 -7.00
CA GLY A 41 -0.80 9.30 -8.27
C GLY A 41 -2.08 8.47 -8.14
N SER A 42 -2.70 8.15 -9.28
CA SER A 42 -3.94 7.38 -9.35
C SER A 42 -3.77 5.86 -9.23
N GLY A 43 -2.54 5.39 -8.99
CA GLY A 43 -2.17 3.98 -8.91
C GLY A 43 -0.81 3.72 -9.57
N MET A 44 -0.01 2.81 -9.01
CA MET A 44 1.32 2.49 -9.55
C MET A 44 1.53 0.99 -9.69
N SER A 45 2.16 0.59 -10.78
CA SER A 45 2.59 -0.79 -10.98
C SER A 45 3.69 -1.17 -10.00
N CYS A 46 3.78 -2.45 -9.62
CA CYS A 46 4.84 -2.98 -8.77
C CYS A 46 6.27 -2.67 -9.26
N GLY A 47 6.47 -2.31 -10.54
CA GLY A 47 7.78 -1.98 -11.11
C GLY A 47 8.08 -0.49 -11.22
N THR A 48 7.12 0.38 -10.90
CA THR A 48 7.24 1.85 -11.08
C THR A 48 7.65 2.58 -9.80
N PHE A 49 7.71 1.88 -8.67
CA PHE A 49 8.22 2.46 -7.43
C PHE A 49 9.69 2.84 -7.63
N GLY A 50 10.00 4.14 -7.54
CA GLY A 50 11.36 4.70 -7.66
C GLY A 50 12.24 4.39 -6.45
N LEU A 51 12.07 3.22 -5.84
CA LEU A 51 12.78 2.78 -4.65
C LEU A 51 13.91 1.84 -5.08
N SER A 52 15.13 2.13 -4.64
CA SER A 52 16.30 1.25 -4.80
C SER A 52 16.23 0.02 -3.89
N ILE A 53 15.10 -0.69 -3.90
CA ILE A 53 14.88 -1.91 -3.12
C ILE A 53 14.74 -3.12 -4.04
N VAL A 54 15.24 -4.26 -3.56
CA VAL A 54 15.13 -5.54 -4.27
C VAL A 54 13.65 -5.93 -4.37
N LYS A 55 13.22 -6.47 -5.52
CA LYS A 55 11.82 -6.88 -5.79
C LYS A 55 11.20 -7.80 -4.72
N SER A 56 12.01 -8.62 -4.06
CA SER A 56 11.58 -9.49 -2.96
C SER A 56 11.15 -8.70 -1.71
N ALA A 57 11.89 -7.66 -1.34
CA ALA A 57 11.55 -6.78 -0.23
C ALA A 57 10.27 -5.99 -0.52
N LEU A 58 10.15 -5.42 -1.73
CA LEU A 58 8.96 -4.68 -2.16
C LEU A 58 7.69 -5.53 -2.05
N SER A 59 7.74 -6.79 -2.49
CA SER A 59 6.60 -7.70 -2.42
C SER A 59 6.13 -7.95 -0.97
N ARG A 60 7.06 -8.02 -0.01
CA ARG A 60 6.74 -8.14 1.42
C ARG A 60 6.10 -6.86 1.95
N HIS A 61 6.63 -5.68 1.61
CA HIS A 61 6.07 -4.40 2.03
C HIS A 61 4.65 -4.20 1.49
N LEU A 62 4.42 -4.49 0.21
CA LEU A 62 3.09 -4.42 -0.41
C LEU A 62 2.10 -5.40 0.24
N ARG A 63 2.55 -6.61 0.58
CA ARG A 63 1.72 -7.57 1.30
C ARG A 63 1.26 -7.04 2.66
N VAL A 64 2.16 -6.46 3.45
CA VAL A 64 1.82 -5.88 4.76
C VAL A 64 0.84 -4.72 4.61
N LEU A 65 1.09 -3.81 3.67
CA LEU A 65 0.19 -2.69 3.39
C LEU A 65 -1.20 -3.16 2.92
N ARG A 66 -1.25 -4.24 2.13
CA ARG A 66 -2.50 -4.84 1.65
C ARG A 66 -3.28 -5.49 2.80
N GLU A 67 -2.60 -6.27 3.64
CA GLU A 67 -3.22 -6.96 4.79
C GLU A 67 -3.71 -5.97 5.84
N ALA A 68 -3.05 -4.83 6.00
CA ALA A 68 -3.51 -3.72 6.86
C ALA A 68 -4.64 -2.88 6.23
N GLY A 69 -5.01 -3.13 4.98
CA GLY A 69 -6.06 -2.37 4.30
C GLY A 69 -5.63 -1.01 3.74
N VAL A 70 -4.33 -0.67 3.79
CA VAL A 70 -3.82 0.62 3.32
C VAL A 70 -3.86 0.72 1.80
N ILE A 71 -3.51 -0.37 1.11
CA ILE A 71 -3.50 -0.40 -0.35
C ILE A 71 -4.46 -1.47 -0.88
N ARG A 72 -5.00 -1.21 -2.07
CA ARG A 72 -5.64 -2.21 -2.92
C ARG A 72 -4.65 -2.60 -4.00
N GLN A 73 -4.64 -3.88 -4.33
CA GLN A 73 -3.75 -4.46 -5.33
C GLN A 73 -4.62 -5.23 -6.32
N GLN A 74 -4.52 -4.91 -7.60
CA GLN A 74 -5.37 -5.47 -8.66
C GLN A 74 -4.51 -5.87 -9.86
N ASP A 75 -4.95 -6.89 -10.59
CA ASP A 75 -4.35 -7.28 -11.87
C ASP A 75 -5.01 -6.47 -12.99
N GLU A 76 -4.25 -5.55 -13.58
CA GLU A 76 -4.65 -4.82 -14.78
C GLU A 76 -3.87 -5.40 -15.98
N GLY A 77 -4.49 -6.38 -16.64
CA GLY A 77 -3.88 -7.10 -17.76
C GLY A 77 -2.65 -7.91 -17.34
N THR A 78 -1.47 -7.51 -17.79
CA THR A 78 -0.19 -8.16 -17.45
C THR A 78 0.53 -7.51 -16.27
N LEU A 79 0.01 -6.38 -15.78
CA LEU A 79 0.61 -5.60 -14.70
C LEU A 79 -0.20 -5.71 -13.43
N ARG A 80 0.50 -5.73 -12.29
CA ARG A 80 -0.14 -5.65 -10.97
C ARG A 80 -0.03 -4.22 -10.47
N VAL A 81 -1.18 -3.56 -10.32
CA VAL A 81 -1.31 -2.16 -9.94
C VAL A 81 -1.70 -2.07 -8.46
N ASN A 82 -1.05 -1.16 -7.75
CA ASN A 82 -1.34 -0.84 -6.36
C ASN A 82 -1.95 0.56 -6.29
N THR A 83 -3.03 0.70 -5.55
CA THR A 83 -3.77 1.95 -5.34
C THR A 83 -3.93 2.20 -3.86
N LEU A 84 -3.77 3.44 -3.42
CA LEU A 84 -4.02 3.82 -2.04
C LEU A 84 -5.53 3.82 -1.78
N ARG A 85 -5.98 3.16 -0.72
CA ARG A 85 -7.39 3.15 -0.30
C ARG A 85 -7.71 4.40 0.54
N ARG A 86 -7.37 5.57 0.00
CA ARG A 86 -7.43 6.85 0.73
C ARG A 86 -8.84 7.13 1.21
N GLU A 87 -9.84 6.98 0.34
CA GLU A 87 -11.22 7.29 0.67
C GLU A 87 -11.78 6.36 1.76
N GLU A 88 -11.50 5.05 1.69
CA GLU A 88 -11.90 4.11 2.74
C GLU A 88 -11.21 4.41 4.07
N LEU A 89 -9.92 4.72 4.04
CA LEU A 89 -9.16 5.04 5.25
C LEU A 89 -9.62 6.36 5.88
N ASP A 90 -9.94 7.37 5.08
CA ASP A 90 -10.42 8.66 5.58
C ASP A 90 -11.84 8.55 6.15
N ARG A 91 -12.72 7.75 5.54
CA ARG A 91 -14.04 7.45 6.13
C ARG A 91 -13.93 6.73 7.47
N ARG A 92 -13.00 5.78 7.60
CA ARG A 92 -12.85 4.97 8.82
C ARG A 92 -12.04 5.67 9.91
N PHE A 93 -11.02 6.44 9.53
CA PHE A 93 -10.09 7.16 10.40
C PHE A 93 -9.82 8.57 9.84
N PRO A 94 -10.78 9.51 9.98
CA PRO A 94 -10.68 10.83 9.38
C PRO A 94 -9.40 11.57 9.74
N GLY A 95 -8.69 12.08 8.73
CA GLY A 95 -7.46 12.87 8.89
C GLY A 95 -6.20 12.07 9.28
N LEU A 96 -6.29 10.76 9.46
CA LEU A 96 -5.13 9.92 9.80
C LEU A 96 -4.08 9.94 8.69
N LEU A 97 -4.51 9.66 7.46
CA LEU A 97 -3.60 9.62 6.31
C LEU A 97 -2.99 11.00 6.06
N ASP A 98 -3.77 12.06 6.18
CA ASP A 98 -3.27 13.42 6.00
C ASP A 98 -2.23 13.80 7.06
N LEU A 99 -2.46 13.44 8.32
CA LEU A 99 -1.47 13.62 9.39
C LEU A 99 -0.18 12.85 9.09
N VAL A 100 -0.29 11.56 8.75
CA VAL A 100 0.88 10.72 8.45
C VAL A 100 1.64 11.25 7.25
N LEU A 101 0.97 11.66 6.17
CA LEU A 101 1.61 12.18 4.96
C LEU A 101 2.26 13.54 5.20
N LYS A 102 1.67 14.39 6.06
CA LYS A 102 2.22 15.68 6.45
C LYS A 102 3.50 15.54 7.29
N GLU A 103 3.51 14.62 8.24
CA GLU A 103 4.64 14.38 9.15
C GLU A 103 5.67 13.39 8.57
N ALA A 104 5.36 12.76 7.44
CA ALA A 104 6.29 11.83 6.80
C ALA A 104 7.59 12.58 6.47
N PRO A 105 8.76 12.01 6.82
CA PRO A 105 10.03 12.61 6.48
C PRO A 105 10.09 12.73 4.96
N SER A 106 9.96 13.96 4.48
CA SER A 106 10.23 14.33 3.10
C SER A 106 11.71 14.01 2.90
N GLY A 107 11.99 12.87 2.25
CA GLY A 107 13.35 12.32 2.19
C GLY A 107 14.37 13.40 1.82
N SER A 108 15.36 13.59 2.69
CA SER A 108 16.68 14.11 2.32
C SER A 108 17.46 13.06 1.55
#